data_AF-A0A7H1PWL5-F1
#
_entry.id   AF-A0A7H1PWL5-F1
#
_cell.length_a   1.000
_cell.length_b   1.000
_cell.length_c   1.000
_cell.angle_alpha   90.00
_cell.angle_beta   90.00
_cell.angle_gamma   90.00
#
_symmetry.space_group_name_H-M   'P 1'
#
loop_
_entity.id
_entity.type
_entity.pdbx_description
1 polymer ?
#
loop_
_entity_poly.entity_id
_entity_poly.type
_entity_poly.pdbx_seq_one_letter_code
_entity_poly.pdbx_strand_id
1 'polypeptide(L)'
;MKTGGQRGARAVRLGHVFLTISLSGDAANPATDLGYLLHKHPDKAQRFSTSYGTAHVFYPEAGDARCTAALLLETDPAALVRRGKGKGRGGAPDAALAQYVNDRPYAASSLLAVALSGVFSSAMRGVCAARPERAAAPLPLRIEVPALPARGGVPLVRALFEPLGWRVDAEPVPLDTEFPQWGDSRYVRLVLASETLTLAEALRHLYVLLPVLDDAKHYWVSADEVDKLLRAGEGWLPGHPEQQLITSRYLSRRWSLTRQAREALELVRLAEADDSEVEEIDNAVGEETEAEEKPTPLAVRRRAAIVGALRAAGAARVLDLGCGQGQLVQELLKDIRFTEIVGVDVSVRALTIAARRLKLDRMGERQASRVQLTQGSLAYTDKRLKGYDAAVLSEVIEHLDLPRLPALEYAVFGHARPRTVVVTTPNVEYNVRWETLPAGHVRHGDHRFEWTRAEFRAWATDVAERHGYDVEFAPVGPDDPEVGPPTQLALFTIRAEKEAKAA
;
A
#
# COMPACT_ATOMS: atom_id res chain seq x y z
N MET A 1 15.02 15.85 -64.44
CA MET A 1 13.79 15.64 -63.65
C MET A 1 14.18 14.97 -62.33
N LYS A 2 14.28 15.76 -61.25
CA LYS A 2 14.39 15.25 -59.87
C LYS A 2 13.05 15.51 -59.20
N THR A 3 12.29 14.47 -58.90
CA THR A 3 11.08 14.59 -58.07
C THR A 3 11.45 14.30 -56.62
N GLY A 4 11.56 15.37 -55.82
CA GLY A 4 11.35 15.30 -54.36
C GLY A 4 9.90 14.90 -54.10
N GLY A 5 9.54 14.21 -53.02
CA GLY A 5 10.08 14.32 -51.67
C GLY A 5 9.07 15.11 -50.84
N GLN A 6 8.09 14.41 -50.26
CA GLN A 6 7.31 14.87 -49.10
C GLN A 6 6.63 13.66 -48.45
N ARG A 7 7.37 12.92 -47.62
CA ARG A 7 6.75 12.13 -46.55
C ARG A 7 6.47 13.10 -45.41
N GLY A 8 5.21 13.43 -45.20
CA GLY A 8 4.78 14.19 -44.04
C GLY A 8 5.13 13.41 -42.79
N ALA A 9 6.13 13.87 -42.04
CA ALA A 9 6.39 13.39 -40.70
C ALA A 9 5.17 13.75 -39.85
N ARG A 10 4.31 12.77 -39.53
CA ARG A 10 3.40 12.90 -38.39
C ARG A 10 4.28 13.00 -37.16
N ALA A 11 4.33 14.19 -36.58
CA ALA A 11 5.00 14.40 -35.30
C ALA A 11 4.30 13.53 -34.25
N VAL A 12 4.95 12.45 -33.84
CA VAL A 12 4.62 11.75 -32.60
C VAL A 12 4.96 12.71 -31.48
N ARG A 13 3.99 13.54 -31.08
CA ARG A 13 4.10 14.35 -29.86
C ARG A 13 4.08 13.37 -28.70
N LEU A 14 5.25 12.99 -28.20
CA LEU A 14 5.38 12.38 -26.88
C LEU A 14 4.77 13.36 -25.87
N GLY A 15 3.55 13.07 -25.44
CA GLY A 15 2.79 13.91 -24.53
C GLY A 15 3.47 13.94 -23.15
N HIS A 16 3.75 15.13 -22.65
CA HIS A 16 3.99 15.32 -21.23
C HIS A 16 2.72 14.91 -20.43
N VAL A 17 2.84 14.51 -19.15
CA VAL A 17 1.66 14.18 -18.32
C VAL A 17 0.84 15.42 -18.07
N PHE A 18 -0.30 15.55 -18.73
CA PHE A 18 -1.28 16.58 -18.41
C PHE A 18 -2.68 16.01 -18.29
N LEU A 19 -3.48 16.65 -17.43
CA LEU A 19 -4.93 16.52 -17.41
C LEU A 19 -5.52 17.88 -17.75
N THR A 20 -6.53 17.91 -18.61
CA THR A 20 -7.26 19.15 -18.91
C THR A 20 -8.65 19.10 -18.30
N ILE A 21 -9.08 20.23 -17.75
CA ILE A 21 -10.45 20.48 -17.28
C ILE A 21 -11.02 21.58 -18.16
N SER A 22 -12.07 21.26 -18.90
CA SER A 22 -12.78 22.21 -19.75
C SER A 22 -14.15 22.49 -19.19
N LEU A 23 -14.57 23.74 -19.28
CA LEU A 23 -15.90 24.21 -18.98
C LEU A 23 -16.49 24.82 -20.25
N SER A 24 -17.74 24.47 -20.55
CA SER A 24 -18.54 25.18 -21.56
C SER A 24 -19.34 26.30 -20.90
N GLY A 25 -19.48 27.42 -21.59
CA GLY A 25 -20.15 28.61 -21.07
C GLY A 25 -21.31 29.04 -21.94
N ASP A 26 -22.19 29.84 -21.36
CA ASP A 26 -23.28 30.51 -22.03
C ASP A 26 -23.27 32.02 -21.69
N ALA A 27 -24.27 32.76 -22.18
CA ALA A 27 -24.34 34.20 -21.99
C ALA A 27 -24.48 34.64 -20.52
N ALA A 28 -25.05 33.80 -19.65
CA ALA A 28 -25.22 34.08 -18.22
C ALA A 28 -24.03 33.58 -17.39
N ASN A 29 -23.37 32.51 -17.85
CA ASN A 29 -22.35 31.77 -17.12
C ASN A 29 -21.11 31.57 -18.01
N PRO A 30 -20.26 32.59 -18.20
CA PRO A 30 -19.11 32.50 -19.10
C PRO A 30 -18.14 31.40 -18.65
N ALA A 31 -17.57 30.66 -19.59
CA ALA A 31 -16.65 29.56 -19.29
C ALA A 31 -15.38 30.03 -18.57
N THR A 32 -15.00 31.30 -18.71
CA THR A 32 -13.88 31.91 -17.97
C THR A 32 -14.06 31.87 -16.46
N ASP A 33 -15.28 31.65 -15.95
CA ASP A 33 -15.52 31.40 -14.53
C ASP A 33 -14.69 30.22 -13.99
N LEU A 34 -14.27 29.29 -14.85
CA LEU A 34 -13.33 28.21 -14.50
C LEU A 34 -12.06 28.73 -13.81
N GLY A 35 -11.60 29.94 -14.15
CA GLY A 35 -10.45 30.59 -13.50
C GLY A 35 -10.70 30.88 -12.02
N TYR A 36 -11.88 31.43 -11.70
CA TYR A 36 -12.30 31.68 -10.32
C TYR A 36 -12.54 30.39 -9.55
N LEU A 37 -13.18 29.41 -10.20
CA LEU A 37 -13.50 28.12 -9.59
C LEU A 37 -12.24 27.31 -9.24
N LEU A 38 -11.22 27.32 -10.09
CA LEU A 38 -9.92 26.67 -9.83
C LEU A 38 -8.94 27.52 -9.01
N HIS A 39 -9.29 28.78 -8.73
CA HIS A 39 -8.41 29.77 -8.10
C HIS A 39 -7.10 29.93 -8.87
N LYS A 40 -7.18 29.99 -10.21
CA LYS A 40 -6.05 30.17 -11.12
C LYS A 40 -6.46 31.15 -12.21
N HIS A 41 -5.74 32.25 -12.32
CA HIS A 41 -6.06 33.27 -13.32
C HIS A 41 -5.66 32.79 -14.72
N PRO A 42 -6.55 32.86 -15.74
CA PRO A 42 -6.25 32.39 -17.10
C PRO A 42 -4.97 32.96 -17.71
N ASP A 43 -4.74 34.26 -17.53
CA ASP A 43 -3.54 34.95 -18.03
C ASP A 43 -2.23 34.66 -17.27
N LYS A 44 -2.27 33.80 -16.25
CA LYS A 44 -1.10 33.49 -15.42
C LYS A 44 -0.77 32.01 -15.49
N ALA A 45 0.30 31.67 -16.19
CA ALA A 45 0.94 30.37 -16.05
C ALA A 45 1.64 30.29 -14.67
N GLN A 46 1.25 29.33 -13.85
CA GLN A 46 1.71 29.18 -12.47
C GLN A 46 2.46 27.86 -12.29
N ARG A 47 3.43 27.85 -11.38
CA ARG A 47 4.26 26.69 -11.06
C ARG A 47 4.18 26.39 -9.56
N PHE A 48 4.06 25.12 -9.22
CA PHE A 48 3.95 24.63 -7.85
C PHE A 48 4.96 23.51 -7.62
N SER A 49 5.76 23.63 -6.55
CA SER A 49 6.67 22.56 -6.15
C SER A 49 5.86 21.40 -5.57
N THR A 50 6.13 20.18 -6.03
CA THR A 50 5.57 18.95 -5.47
C THR A 50 6.69 18.07 -4.91
N SER A 51 6.34 17.00 -4.22
CA SER A 51 7.31 16.03 -3.69
C SER A 51 8.03 15.21 -4.77
N TYR A 52 7.57 15.25 -6.02
CA TYR A 52 8.08 14.41 -7.12
C TYR A 52 8.40 15.19 -8.41
N GLY A 53 8.35 16.52 -8.36
CA GLY A 53 8.58 17.39 -9.52
C GLY A 53 7.86 18.72 -9.42
N THR A 54 7.57 19.35 -10.56
CA THR A 54 6.87 20.64 -10.65
C THR A 54 5.52 20.45 -11.32
N ALA A 55 4.46 20.93 -10.69
CA ALA A 55 3.15 21.02 -11.30
C ALA A 55 2.97 22.41 -11.93
N HIS A 56 2.60 22.45 -13.20
CA HIS A 56 2.33 23.68 -13.95
C HIS A 56 0.82 23.78 -14.20
N VAL A 57 0.25 24.96 -13.98
CA VAL A 57 -1.12 25.27 -14.38
C VAL A 57 -1.11 26.42 -15.37
N PHE A 58 -1.79 26.22 -16.49
CA PHE A 58 -1.97 27.23 -17.52
C PHE A 58 -3.28 26.97 -18.27
N TYR A 59 -3.73 27.96 -19.04
CA TYR A 59 -4.99 27.89 -19.78
C TYR A 59 -4.68 27.90 -21.28
N PRO A 60 -4.66 26.74 -21.97
CA PRO A 60 -4.51 26.71 -23.43
C PRO A 60 -5.65 27.41 -24.17
N GLU A 61 -6.83 27.52 -23.56
CA GLU A 61 -8.01 28.18 -24.12
C GLU A 61 -8.76 28.91 -23.00
N ALA A 62 -9.11 30.18 -23.20
CA ALA A 62 -9.86 30.98 -22.24
C ALA A 62 -10.75 31.98 -22.99
N GLY A 63 -11.96 31.54 -23.34
CA GLY A 63 -13.01 32.39 -23.91
C GLY A 63 -14.35 32.16 -23.23
N ASP A 64 -15.35 32.98 -23.56
CA ASP A 64 -16.65 32.95 -22.90
C ASP A 64 -17.44 31.66 -23.21
N ALA A 65 -17.30 31.12 -24.42
CA ALA A 65 -17.96 29.87 -24.83
C ALA A 65 -17.25 28.62 -24.30
N ARG A 66 -15.91 28.66 -24.18
CA ARG A 66 -15.09 27.54 -23.73
C ARG A 66 -13.82 28.02 -23.04
N CYS A 67 -13.53 27.42 -21.89
CA CYS A 67 -12.32 27.66 -21.13
C CYS A 67 -11.74 26.32 -20.70
N THR A 68 -10.45 26.12 -20.93
CA THR A 68 -9.74 24.88 -20.62
C THR A 68 -8.52 25.20 -19.78
N ALA A 69 -8.47 24.65 -18.57
CA ALA A 69 -7.29 24.64 -17.73
C ALA A 69 -6.51 23.34 -17.96
N ALA A 70 -5.19 23.41 -18.00
CA ALA A 70 -4.29 22.27 -18.05
C ALA A 70 -3.48 22.19 -16.75
N LEU A 71 -3.46 21.02 -16.13
CA LEU A 71 -2.53 20.65 -15.06
C LEU A 71 -1.48 19.73 -15.67
N LEU A 72 -0.24 20.22 -15.79
CA LEU A 72 0.90 19.49 -16.31
C LEU A 72 1.83 19.11 -15.15
N LEU A 73 2.13 17.83 -14.98
CA LEU A 73 3.09 17.36 -14.00
C LEU A 73 4.43 17.06 -14.68
N GLU A 74 5.41 17.91 -14.43
CA GLU A 74 6.80 17.67 -14.82
C GLU A 74 7.50 16.92 -13.69
N THR A 75 7.60 15.60 -13.81
CA THR A 75 8.33 14.78 -12.82
C THR A 75 9.83 14.88 -13.04
N ASP A 76 10.61 14.96 -11.96
CA ASP A 76 12.07 14.82 -12.03
C ASP A 76 12.45 13.34 -11.85
N PRO A 77 12.87 12.62 -12.92
CA PRO A 77 13.21 11.20 -12.83
C PRO A 77 14.40 10.95 -11.90
N ALA A 78 15.37 11.88 -11.86
CA ALA A 78 16.54 11.75 -11.00
C ALA A 78 16.18 11.96 -9.52
N ALA A 79 15.27 12.89 -9.19
CA ALA A 79 14.71 13.01 -7.85
C ALA A 79 13.86 11.78 -7.46
N LEU A 80 13.09 11.22 -8.40
CA LEU A 80 12.32 9.99 -8.20
C LEU A 80 13.23 8.80 -7.87
N VAL A 81 14.38 8.66 -8.56
CA VAL A 81 15.37 7.61 -8.32
C VAL A 81 16.16 7.86 -7.04
N ARG A 82 16.60 9.10 -6.76
CA ARG A 82 17.33 9.45 -5.53
C ARG A 82 16.50 9.25 -4.27
N ARG A 83 15.20 9.58 -4.31
CA ARG A 83 14.23 9.29 -3.23
C ARG A 83 13.71 7.85 -3.28
N GLY A 84 13.81 7.21 -4.45
CA GLY A 84 13.54 5.80 -4.71
C GLY A 84 14.65 4.84 -4.29
N LYS A 85 15.81 5.31 -3.82
CA LYS A 85 16.90 4.48 -3.25
C LYS A 85 16.50 3.64 -2.02
N GLY A 86 15.26 3.75 -1.55
CA GLY A 86 14.62 2.83 -0.60
C GLY A 86 13.81 1.68 -1.25
N LYS A 87 13.85 1.51 -2.58
CA LYS A 87 13.12 0.47 -3.34
C LYS A 87 14.09 -0.56 -3.93
N GLY A 88 14.05 -1.77 -3.38
CA GLY A 88 14.43 -3.04 -4.03
C GLY A 88 15.82 -3.12 -4.68
N ARG A 89 16.83 -3.54 -3.90
CA ARG A 89 17.98 -4.26 -4.46
C ARG A 89 17.65 -5.76 -4.43
N GLY A 90 17.04 -6.24 -5.51
CA GLY A 90 16.64 -7.63 -5.66
C GLY A 90 15.80 -7.83 -6.91
N GLY A 91 16.38 -7.55 -8.08
CA GLY A 91 15.76 -7.80 -9.38
C GLY A 91 16.82 -7.85 -10.47
N ALA A 92 16.60 -8.67 -11.49
CA ALA A 92 17.47 -8.86 -12.65
C ALA A 92 17.93 -7.53 -13.30
N PRO A 93 18.98 -7.51 -14.14
CA PRO A 93 19.54 -6.30 -14.75
C PRO A 93 18.50 -5.35 -15.39
N ASP A 94 17.40 -5.88 -15.92
CA ASP A 94 16.28 -5.11 -16.49
C ASP A 94 15.53 -4.24 -15.47
N ALA A 95 15.48 -4.64 -14.20
CA ALA A 95 14.84 -3.86 -13.13
C ALA A 95 15.65 -2.61 -12.74
N ALA A 96 16.95 -2.58 -13.02
CA ALA A 96 17.79 -1.40 -12.82
C ALA A 96 17.56 -0.37 -13.95
N LEU A 97 17.33 -0.82 -15.18
CA LEU A 97 16.95 0.03 -16.33
C LEU A 97 15.57 0.65 -16.15
N ALA A 98 14.59 -0.10 -15.63
CA ALA A 98 13.25 0.39 -15.33
C ALA A 98 13.20 1.56 -14.32
N GLN A 99 14.28 1.81 -13.57
CA GLN A 99 14.36 2.98 -12.68
C GLN A 99 14.71 4.27 -13.43
N TYR A 100 15.45 4.17 -14.54
CA TYR A 100 15.89 5.31 -15.36
C TYR A 100 15.01 5.51 -16.60
N VAL A 101 14.50 4.41 -17.17
CA VAL A 101 13.54 4.41 -18.28
C VAL A 101 12.22 3.84 -17.75
N ASN A 102 11.30 4.73 -17.41
CA ASN A 102 9.94 4.36 -17.05
C ASN A 102 8.95 5.38 -17.59
N ASP A 103 7.70 4.93 -17.63
CA ASP A 103 6.54 5.67 -18.09
C ASP A 103 6.01 6.71 -17.08
N ARG A 104 6.56 6.79 -15.86
CA ARG A 104 6.05 7.67 -14.79
C ARG A 104 6.02 9.16 -15.15
N PRO A 105 6.99 9.71 -15.91
CA PRO A 105 6.94 11.09 -16.39
C PRO A 105 5.89 11.34 -17.48
N TYR A 106 5.28 10.28 -18.01
CA TYR A 106 4.43 10.28 -19.20
C TYR A 106 3.03 9.69 -18.95
N ALA A 107 2.79 9.14 -17.75
CA ALA A 107 1.53 8.57 -17.29
C ALA A 107 0.82 9.42 -16.23
N ALA A 108 -0.50 9.62 -16.39
CA ALA A 108 -1.40 10.22 -15.39
C ALA A 108 -1.63 9.27 -14.20
N SER A 109 -0.56 9.04 -13.45
CA SER A 109 -0.47 8.12 -12.31
C SER A 109 -0.98 8.75 -11.00
N SER A 110 -0.85 8.00 -9.91
CA SER A 110 -1.05 8.49 -8.53
C SER A 110 -0.33 9.81 -8.20
N LEU A 111 0.76 10.15 -8.90
CA LEU A 111 1.46 11.43 -8.75
C LEU A 111 0.62 12.63 -9.20
N LEU A 112 -0.18 12.47 -10.25
CA LEU A 112 -1.08 13.51 -10.74
C LEU A 112 -2.22 13.77 -9.77
N ALA A 113 -2.73 12.73 -9.09
CA ALA A 113 -3.72 12.89 -8.01
C ALA A 113 -3.18 13.73 -6.85
N VAL A 114 -1.92 13.52 -6.46
CA VAL A 114 -1.27 14.35 -5.43
C VAL A 114 -1.09 15.79 -5.90
N ALA A 115 -0.75 16.01 -7.18
CA ALA A 115 -0.66 17.35 -7.74
C ALA A 115 -2.03 18.06 -7.75
N LEU A 116 -3.10 17.34 -8.13
CA LEU A 116 -4.48 17.85 -8.10
C LEU A 116 -4.85 18.36 -6.70
N SER A 117 -4.61 17.55 -5.66
CA SER A 117 -4.99 17.94 -4.29
C SER A 117 -4.17 19.09 -3.73
N GLY A 118 -2.89 19.21 -4.11
CA GLY A 118 -2.06 20.35 -3.72
C GLY A 118 -2.46 21.65 -4.43
N VAL A 119 -2.68 21.58 -5.74
CA VAL A 119 -2.86 22.77 -6.61
C VAL A 119 -4.29 23.30 -6.60
N PHE A 120 -5.29 22.42 -6.51
CA PHE A 120 -6.71 22.73 -6.55
C PHE A 120 -7.43 22.47 -5.22
N SER A 121 -6.72 22.54 -4.09
CA SER A 121 -7.27 22.24 -2.76
C SER A 121 -8.54 23.01 -2.40
N SER A 122 -8.63 24.31 -2.74
CA SER A 122 -9.85 25.11 -2.48
C SER A 122 -11.02 24.70 -3.35
N ALA A 123 -10.77 24.40 -4.62
CA ALA A 123 -11.79 23.95 -5.57
C ALA A 123 -12.35 22.57 -5.17
N MET A 124 -11.49 21.66 -4.69
CA MET A 124 -11.90 20.34 -4.17
C MET A 124 -12.82 20.43 -2.94
N ARG A 125 -12.68 21.48 -2.15
CA ARG A 125 -13.57 21.77 -1.00
C ARG A 125 -14.87 22.47 -1.41
N GLY A 126 -15.06 22.78 -2.69
CA GLY A 126 -16.23 23.55 -3.17
C GLY A 126 -16.21 25.03 -2.76
N VAL A 127 -15.06 25.56 -2.31
CA VAL A 127 -14.98 26.93 -1.80
C VAL A 127 -14.58 27.88 -2.94
N CYS A 128 -15.47 28.82 -3.29
CA CYS A 128 -15.16 29.94 -4.19
C CYS A 128 -15.85 31.23 -3.73
N ALA A 129 -15.11 32.13 -3.07
CA ALA A 129 -15.67 33.39 -2.57
C ALA A 129 -16.12 34.34 -3.70
N ALA A 130 -15.45 34.30 -4.86
CA ALA A 130 -15.78 35.17 -5.99
C ALA A 130 -17.03 34.73 -6.76
N ARG A 131 -17.37 33.43 -6.70
CA ARG A 131 -18.46 32.79 -7.46
C ARG A 131 -19.08 31.63 -6.64
N PRO A 132 -19.69 31.90 -5.47
CA PRO A 132 -20.15 30.84 -4.58
C PRO A 132 -21.27 29.99 -5.19
N GLU A 133 -22.27 30.64 -5.80
CA GLU A 133 -23.39 29.95 -6.46
C GLU A 133 -22.92 29.04 -7.60
N ARG A 134 -21.97 29.55 -8.41
CA ARG A 134 -21.37 28.82 -9.53
C ARG A 134 -20.53 27.62 -9.08
N ALA A 135 -19.95 27.66 -7.87
CA ALA A 135 -19.19 26.54 -7.30
C ALA A 135 -20.09 25.44 -6.71
N ALA A 136 -21.28 25.82 -6.23
CA ALA A 136 -22.29 24.88 -5.71
C ALA A 136 -23.17 24.26 -6.81
N ALA A 137 -23.24 24.88 -7.99
CA ALA A 137 -24.05 24.40 -9.10
C ALA A 137 -23.36 23.30 -9.92
N PRO A 138 -24.14 22.36 -10.51
CA PRO A 138 -23.66 21.47 -11.58
C PRO A 138 -23.09 22.24 -12.77
N LEU A 139 -22.03 21.71 -13.36
CA LEU A 139 -21.30 22.38 -14.45
C LEU A 139 -21.16 21.46 -15.68
N PRO A 140 -21.21 22.01 -16.92
CA PRO A 140 -20.91 21.28 -18.14
C PRO A 140 -19.40 21.05 -18.28
N LEU A 141 -18.90 20.06 -17.55
CA LEU A 141 -17.50 19.71 -17.42
C LEU A 141 -17.08 18.69 -18.47
N ARG A 142 -15.88 18.89 -19.00
CA ARG A 142 -15.19 17.89 -19.82
C ARG A 142 -13.74 17.75 -19.40
N ILE A 143 -13.35 16.54 -19.01
CA ILE A 143 -12.01 16.24 -18.52
C ILE A 143 -11.34 15.29 -19.49
N GLU A 144 -10.09 15.59 -19.86
CA GLU A 144 -9.27 14.69 -20.68
C GLU A 144 -8.02 14.25 -19.93
N VAL A 145 -7.72 12.95 -20.05
CA VAL A 145 -6.49 12.32 -19.57
C VAL A 145 -5.91 11.50 -20.72
N PRO A 146 -4.92 12.03 -21.47
CA PRO A 146 -4.43 11.39 -22.70
C PRO A 146 -3.76 10.03 -22.49
N ALA A 147 -3.14 9.82 -21.33
CA ALA A 147 -2.41 8.60 -21.00
C ALA A 147 -2.65 8.20 -19.53
N LEU A 148 -3.76 7.50 -19.29
CA LEU A 148 -4.12 6.98 -17.98
C LEU A 148 -3.73 5.50 -17.85
N PRO A 149 -2.82 5.12 -16.93
CA PRO A 149 -2.62 3.71 -16.63
C PRO A 149 -3.91 3.13 -16.04
N ALA A 150 -4.44 2.08 -16.66
CA ALA A 150 -5.70 1.45 -16.26
C ALA A 150 -5.51 -0.07 -16.16
N ARG A 151 -5.07 -0.54 -14.98
CA ARG A 151 -4.95 -1.98 -14.68
C ARG A 151 -6.34 -2.58 -14.47
N GLY A 152 -6.92 -3.09 -15.55
CA GLY A 152 -8.33 -3.46 -15.66
C GLY A 152 -8.97 -2.96 -16.96
N GLY A 153 -8.23 -2.17 -17.75
CA GLY A 153 -8.63 -1.70 -19.07
C GLY A 153 -9.84 -0.76 -19.05
N VAL A 154 -10.40 -0.54 -20.24
CA VAL A 154 -11.62 0.25 -20.44
C VAL A 154 -12.82 -0.22 -19.58
N PRO A 155 -13.07 -1.52 -19.39
CA PRO A 155 -14.20 -1.97 -18.56
C PRO A 155 -14.15 -1.44 -17.13
N LEU A 156 -12.96 -1.46 -16.50
CA LEU A 156 -12.79 -0.94 -15.14
C LEU A 156 -12.99 0.58 -15.10
N VAL A 157 -12.51 1.32 -16.10
CA VAL A 157 -12.69 2.77 -16.17
C VAL A 157 -14.18 3.12 -16.21
N ARG A 158 -14.97 2.40 -17.02
CA ARG A 158 -16.43 2.55 -17.08
C ARG A 158 -17.08 2.24 -15.73
N ALA A 159 -16.75 1.09 -15.14
CA ALA A 159 -17.29 0.66 -13.84
C ALA A 159 -17.00 1.65 -12.68
N LEU A 160 -15.90 2.41 -12.76
CA LEU A 160 -15.54 3.40 -11.74
C LEU A 160 -16.14 4.79 -11.95
N PHE A 161 -16.39 5.21 -13.19
CA PHE A 161 -16.83 6.59 -13.47
C PHE A 161 -18.30 6.68 -13.88
N GLU A 162 -18.86 5.71 -14.60
CA GLU A 162 -20.27 5.77 -15.06
C GLU A 162 -21.28 5.83 -13.89
N PRO A 163 -21.12 5.06 -12.79
CA PRO A 163 -22.04 5.17 -11.63
C PRO A 163 -22.05 6.55 -10.96
N LEU A 164 -21.03 7.37 -11.21
CA LEU A 164 -20.88 8.72 -10.65
C LEU A 164 -21.48 9.81 -11.56
N GLY A 165 -22.22 9.44 -12.60
CA GLY A 165 -22.84 10.39 -13.53
C GLY A 165 -21.88 10.93 -14.59
N TRP A 166 -20.78 10.22 -14.87
CA TRP A 166 -19.92 10.53 -16.00
C TRP A 166 -20.36 9.79 -17.26
N ARG A 167 -20.41 10.51 -18.38
CA ARG A 167 -20.27 9.89 -19.70
C ARG A 167 -18.79 9.60 -19.94
N VAL A 168 -18.46 8.31 -20.04
CA VAL A 168 -17.09 7.82 -20.23
C VAL A 168 -16.84 7.51 -21.70
N ASP A 169 -15.83 8.15 -22.26
CA ASP A 169 -15.21 7.76 -23.53
C ASP A 169 -13.76 7.36 -23.26
N ALA A 170 -13.44 6.10 -23.50
CA ALA A 170 -12.17 5.50 -23.14
C ALA A 170 -11.72 4.54 -24.23
N GLU A 171 -10.52 4.79 -24.77
CA GLU A 171 -9.91 3.97 -25.81
C GLU A 171 -8.54 3.46 -25.36
N PRO A 172 -8.21 2.18 -25.60
CA PRO A 172 -6.85 1.68 -25.37
C PRO A 172 -5.85 2.42 -26.25
N VAL A 173 -4.67 2.70 -25.69
CA VAL A 173 -3.55 3.27 -26.46
C VAL A 173 -2.71 2.10 -26.99
N PRO A 174 -2.47 1.97 -28.31
CA PRO A 174 -1.63 0.90 -28.84
C PRO A 174 -0.20 0.97 -28.28
N LEU A 175 0.45 -0.18 -28.06
CA LEU A 175 1.86 -0.20 -27.63
C LEU A 175 2.77 0.50 -28.63
N ASP A 176 2.55 0.21 -29.92
CA ASP A 176 3.26 0.83 -31.01
C ASP A 176 2.37 0.84 -32.26
N THR A 177 2.22 2.01 -32.89
CA THR A 177 1.40 2.16 -34.10
C THR A 177 2.06 1.57 -35.36
N GLU A 178 3.38 1.40 -35.36
CA GLU A 178 4.12 0.76 -36.46
C GLU A 178 4.14 -0.78 -36.32
N PHE A 179 3.91 -1.31 -35.11
CA PHE A 179 3.85 -2.74 -34.82
C PHE A 179 2.51 -3.16 -34.15
N PRO A 180 1.37 -3.12 -34.89
CA PRO A 180 0.04 -3.41 -34.32
C PRO A 180 -0.09 -4.79 -33.68
N GLN A 181 0.71 -5.77 -34.12
CA GLN A 181 0.73 -7.13 -33.58
C GLN A 181 1.18 -7.21 -32.11
N TRP A 182 1.79 -6.15 -31.57
CA TRP A 182 2.14 -6.06 -30.14
C TRP A 182 0.91 -5.80 -29.27
N GLY A 183 -0.21 -5.37 -29.87
CA GLY A 183 -1.46 -5.11 -29.18
C GLY A 183 -1.49 -3.80 -28.40
N ASP A 184 -2.47 -3.69 -27.52
CA ASP A 184 -2.71 -2.49 -26.73
C ASP A 184 -1.77 -2.39 -25.53
N SER A 185 -1.41 -1.16 -25.19
CA SER A 185 -0.70 -0.87 -23.95
C SER A 185 -1.64 -0.91 -22.75
N ARG A 186 -1.08 -0.82 -21.55
CA ARG A 186 -1.86 -0.67 -20.30
C ARG A 186 -2.51 0.70 -20.14
N TYR A 187 -2.32 1.61 -21.09
CA TYR A 187 -2.81 2.98 -21.03
C TYR A 187 -4.11 3.12 -21.80
N VAL A 188 -4.99 3.98 -21.28
CA VAL A 188 -6.18 4.42 -21.97
C VAL A 188 -6.13 5.93 -22.18
N ARG A 189 -6.63 6.38 -23.33
CA ARG A 189 -7.03 7.76 -23.53
C ARG A 189 -8.43 7.90 -22.94
N LEU A 190 -8.58 8.74 -21.92
CA LEU A 190 -9.83 8.95 -21.21
C LEU A 190 -10.38 10.35 -21.47
N VAL A 191 -11.67 10.42 -21.80
CA VAL A 191 -12.49 11.61 -21.81
C VAL A 191 -13.70 11.37 -20.92
N LEU A 192 -13.88 12.23 -19.92
CA LEU A 192 -15.04 12.25 -19.04
C LEU A 192 -15.86 13.50 -19.34
N ALA A 193 -17.17 13.34 -19.47
CA ALA A 193 -18.08 14.48 -19.63
C ALA A 193 -19.26 14.34 -18.67
N SER A 194 -19.66 15.45 -18.04
CA SER A 194 -20.84 15.51 -17.18
C SER A 194 -21.42 16.91 -17.20
N GLU A 195 -22.74 17.00 -17.00
CA GLU A 195 -23.48 18.25 -16.82
C GLU A 195 -24.14 18.32 -15.44
N THR A 196 -24.03 17.24 -14.65
CA THR A 196 -24.72 17.07 -13.37
C THR A 196 -23.79 17.20 -12.16
N LEU A 197 -22.47 17.24 -12.39
CA LEU A 197 -21.46 17.31 -11.34
C LEU A 197 -20.97 18.73 -11.10
N THR A 198 -20.75 19.07 -9.83
CA THR A 198 -19.98 20.23 -9.43
C THR A 198 -18.49 20.01 -9.74
N LEU A 199 -17.72 21.11 -9.82
CA LEU A 199 -16.27 21.00 -9.98
C LEU A 199 -15.60 20.28 -8.80
N ALA A 200 -16.13 20.47 -7.59
CA ALA A 200 -15.59 19.85 -6.38
C ALA A 200 -15.70 18.33 -6.42
N GLU A 201 -16.89 17.81 -6.76
CA GLU A 201 -17.13 16.37 -6.94
C GLU A 201 -16.22 15.82 -8.03
N ALA A 202 -16.15 16.48 -9.19
CA ALA A 202 -15.31 16.03 -10.29
C ALA A 202 -13.83 15.89 -9.90
N LEU A 203 -13.28 16.86 -9.16
CA LEU A 203 -11.91 16.81 -8.66
C LEU A 203 -11.71 15.73 -7.59
N ARG A 204 -12.69 15.52 -6.70
CA ARG A 204 -12.66 14.45 -5.68
C ARG A 204 -12.70 13.06 -6.32
N HIS A 205 -13.54 12.86 -7.33
CA HIS A 205 -13.61 11.61 -8.11
C HIS A 205 -12.24 11.29 -8.72
N LEU A 206 -11.62 12.25 -9.42
CA LEU A 206 -10.29 12.06 -10.01
C LEU A 206 -9.22 11.78 -8.95
N TYR A 207 -9.24 12.51 -7.84
CA TYR A 207 -8.29 12.35 -6.75
C TYR A 207 -8.30 10.91 -6.18
N VAL A 208 -9.48 10.32 -6.03
CA VAL A 208 -9.63 8.95 -5.52
C VAL A 208 -9.40 7.90 -6.60
N LEU A 209 -9.94 8.08 -7.81
CA LEU A 209 -10.00 7.02 -8.82
C LEU A 209 -8.74 6.90 -9.68
N LEU A 210 -7.96 7.97 -9.89
CA LEU A 210 -6.70 7.87 -10.64
C LEU A 210 -5.71 6.91 -9.96
N PRO A 211 -5.48 6.96 -8.63
CA PRO A 211 -4.65 5.96 -7.95
C PRO A 211 -5.22 4.52 -7.97
N VAL A 212 -6.55 4.37 -8.03
CA VAL A 212 -7.23 3.05 -8.09
C VAL A 212 -6.98 2.38 -9.44
N LEU A 213 -7.00 3.16 -10.53
CA LEU A 213 -6.73 2.69 -11.89
C LEU A 213 -5.25 2.35 -12.12
N ASP A 214 -4.35 3.14 -11.51
CA ASP A 214 -2.90 2.91 -11.55
C ASP A 214 -2.51 1.61 -10.81
N ASP A 215 -3.20 1.27 -9.71
CA ASP A 215 -2.97 0.10 -8.83
C ASP A 215 -1.46 -0.08 -8.49
N ALA A 216 -0.76 1.04 -8.39
CA ALA A 216 0.67 1.16 -8.16
C ALA A 216 1.00 2.45 -7.38
N LYS A 217 0.51 2.60 -6.14
CA LYS A 217 0.83 3.80 -5.35
C LYS A 217 2.34 3.96 -5.11
N HIS A 218 2.86 5.15 -5.41
CA HIS A 218 4.29 5.43 -5.36
C HIS A 218 4.77 6.06 -4.04
N TYR A 219 3.85 6.36 -3.12
CA TYR A 219 4.10 6.93 -1.79
C TYR A 219 3.56 6.01 -0.68
N TRP A 220 3.99 6.21 0.57
CA TRP A 220 3.57 5.35 1.68
C TRP A 220 2.15 5.70 2.13
N VAL A 221 1.28 4.69 2.20
CA VAL A 221 -0.07 4.82 2.75
C VAL A 221 0.01 4.69 4.28
N SER A 222 -0.39 5.73 5.01
CA SER A 222 -0.53 5.75 6.48
C SER A 222 -2.01 5.76 6.89
N ALA A 223 -2.29 5.71 8.19
CA ALA A 223 -3.65 5.77 8.72
C ALA A 223 -4.40 7.05 8.30
N ASP A 224 -3.68 8.17 8.12
CA ASP A 224 -4.23 9.43 7.59
C ASP A 224 -4.78 9.32 6.15
N GLU A 225 -4.36 8.32 5.37
CA GLU A 225 -4.94 8.06 4.04
C GLU A 225 -6.35 7.49 4.11
N VAL A 226 -6.74 6.86 5.23
CA VAL A 226 -8.13 6.46 5.47
C VAL A 226 -8.98 7.72 5.62
N ASP A 227 -8.59 8.64 6.50
CA ASP A 227 -9.34 9.89 6.71
C ASP A 227 -9.39 10.76 5.44
N LYS A 228 -8.34 10.72 4.62
CA LYS A 228 -8.35 11.40 3.31
C LYS A 228 -9.29 10.72 2.32
N LEU A 229 -9.35 9.39 2.30
CA LEU A 229 -10.28 8.63 1.46
C LEU A 229 -11.72 8.92 1.88
N LEU A 230 -12.02 8.89 3.18
CA LEU A 230 -13.35 9.16 3.70
C LEU A 230 -13.80 10.59 3.34
N ARG A 231 -12.95 11.60 3.58
CA ARG A 231 -13.25 12.99 3.21
C ARG A 231 -13.40 13.21 1.69
N ALA A 232 -12.59 12.56 0.88
CA ALA A 232 -12.71 12.68 -0.57
C ALA A 232 -13.85 11.84 -1.16
N GLY A 233 -14.25 10.77 -0.45
CA GLY A 233 -15.33 9.85 -0.77
C GLY A 233 -16.70 10.28 -0.26
N GLU A 234 -16.76 11.32 0.56
CA GLU A 234 -17.99 11.84 1.16
C GLU A 234 -19.04 12.15 0.08
N GLY A 235 -20.27 11.69 0.32
CA GLY A 235 -21.43 11.86 -0.56
C GLY A 235 -21.51 10.93 -1.77
N TRP A 236 -20.51 10.07 -2.04
CA TRP A 236 -20.57 9.17 -3.20
C TRP A 236 -19.97 7.78 -2.98
N LEU A 237 -18.89 7.67 -2.20
CA LEU A 237 -18.17 6.42 -2.01
C LEU A 237 -18.99 5.34 -1.30
N PRO A 238 -19.76 5.63 -0.22
CA PRO A 238 -20.60 4.62 0.44
C PRO A 238 -21.61 3.93 -0.50
N GLY A 239 -22.16 4.68 -1.45
CA GLY A 239 -23.14 4.19 -2.43
C GLY A 239 -22.54 3.63 -3.72
N HIS A 240 -21.22 3.69 -3.90
CA HIS A 240 -20.59 3.28 -5.16
C HIS A 240 -20.58 1.75 -5.34
N PRO A 241 -21.00 1.19 -6.50
CA PRO A 241 -21.03 -0.27 -6.71
C PRO A 241 -19.65 -0.94 -6.51
N GLU A 242 -18.59 -0.27 -6.98
CA GLU A 242 -17.19 -0.71 -6.83
C GLU A 242 -16.53 -0.24 -5.51
N GLN A 243 -17.28 0.17 -4.48
CA GLN A 243 -16.74 0.71 -3.21
C GLN A 243 -15.65 -0.18 -2.61
N GLN A 244 -15.85 -1.51 -2.62
CA GLN A 244 -14.89 -2.46 -2.10
C GLN A 244 -13.56 -2.45 -2.86
N LEU A 245 -13.64 -2.41 -4.20
CA LEU A 245 -12.48 -2.36 -5.09
C LEU A 245 -11.74 -1.03 -4.93
N ILE A 246 -12.48 0.09 -4.90
CA ILE A 246 -11.94 1.44 -4.71
C ILE A 246 -11.16 1.51 -3.39
N THR A 247 -11.79 1.11 -2.28
CA THR A 247 -11.18 1.16 -0.95
C THR A 247 -9.93 0.28 -0.87
N SER A 248 -10.01 -0.93 -1.43
CA SER A 248 -8.90 -1.88 -1.45
C SER A 248 -7.70 -1.34 -2.23
N ARG A 249 -7.90 -0.92 -3.49
CA ARG A 249 -6.80 -0.41 -4.33
C ARG A 249 -6.27 0.93 -3.85
N TYR A 250 -7.15 1.84 -3.40
CA TYR A 250 -6.73 3.13 -2.85
C TYR A 250 -5.84 2.94 -1.63
N LEU A 251 -6.12 1.99 -0.73
CA LEU A 251 -5.27 1.77 0.45
C LEU A 251 -4.12 0.80 0.18
N SER A 252 -3.73 0.61 -1.09
CA SER A 252 -2.66 -0.31 -1.51
C SER A 252 -2.86 -1.73 -0.97
N ARG A 253 -4.12 -2.16 -0.88
CA ARG A 253 -4.55 -3.47 -0.38
C ARG A 253 -4.11 -3.74 1.06
N ARG A 254 -3.86 -2.68 1.85
CA ARG A 254 -3.54 -2.80 3.28
C ARG A 254 -4.78 -3.14 4.09
N TRP A 255 -4.94 -4.43 4.35
CA TRP A 255 -6.10 -5.02 5.00
C TRP A 255 -6.61 -4.27 6.24
N SER A 256 -5.72 -3.84 7.15
CA SER A 256 -6.13 -3.10 8.36
C SER A 256 -6.76 -1.74 8.08
N LEU A 257 -6.24 -1.02 7.07
CA LEU A 257 -6.76 0.30 6.68
C LEU A 257 -8.01 0.14 5.83
N THR A 258 -8.02 -0.85 4.93
CA THR A 258 -9.20 -1.19 4.12
C THR A 258 -10.38 -1.57 5.01
N ARG A 259 -10.14 -2.34 6.07
CA ARG A 259 -11.20 -2.72 7.02
C ARG A 259 -11.72 -1.51 7.81
N GLN A 260 -10.84 -0.67 8.35
CA GLN A 260 -11.22 0.57 9.03
C GLN A 260 -12.05 1.50 8.14
N ALA A 261 -11.62 1.68 6.88
CA ALA A 261 -12.36 2.48 5.91
C ALA A 261 -13.74 1.86 5.58
N ARG A 262 -13.83 0.53 5.47
CA ARG A 262 -15.09 -0.17 5.20
C ARG A 262 -16.07 -0.07 6.36
N GLU A 263 -15.60 -0.31 7.59
CA GLU A 263 -16.41 -0.16 8.80
C GLU A 263 -16.97 1.28 8.90
N ALA A 264 -16.15 2.30 8.63
CA ALA A 264 -16.60 3.69 8.62
C ALA A 264 -17.61 4.00 7.49
N LEU A 265 -17.38 3.51 6.27
CA LEU A 265 -18.30 3.73 5.14
C LEU A 265 -19.64 2.99 5.32
N GLU A 266 -19.62 1.82 5.94
CA GLU A 266 -20.82 1.04 6.24
C GLU A 266 -21.69 1.74 7.30
N LEU A 267 -21.07 2.31 8.33
CA LEU A 267 -21.77 3.15 9.31
C LEU A 267 -22.45 4.36 8.66
N VAL A 268 -21.76 5.05 7.73
CA VAL A 268 -22.35 6.16 6.97
C VAL A 268 -23.52 5.70 6.11
N ARG A 269 -23.37 4.58 5.39
CA ARG A 269 -24.44 4.03 4.54
C ARG A 269 -25.68 3.62 5.35
N LEU A 270 -25.49 3.08 6.55
CA LEU A 270 -26.58 2.70 7.44
C LEU A 270 -27.27 3.95 8.02
N ALA A 271 -26.50 4.97 8.42
CA ALA A 271 -27.06 6.25 8.87
C ALA A 271 -27.86 6.97 7.77
N GLU A 272 -27.39 6.94 6.52
CA GLU A 272 -28.12 7.48 5.35
C GLU A 272 -29.40 6.68 5.02
N ALA A 273 -29.49 5.40 5.42
CA ALA A 273 -30.65 4.55 5.17
C ALA A 273 -31.75 4.67 6.26
N ASP A 274 -31.39 5.12 7.47
CA ASP A 274 -32.29 5.18 8.64
C ASP A 274 -32.80 6.60 8.99
N ASP A 275 -32.60 7.60 8.13
CA ASP A 275 -33.09 9.00 8.24
C ASP A 275 -33.02 9.59 9.67
N SER A 276 -31.88 9.38 10.35
CA SER A 276 -31.59 9.95 11.67
C SER A 276 -30.30 10.77 11.62
N GLU A 277 -30.43 12.07 11.94
CA GLU A 277 -29.33 13.03 12.00
C GLU A 277 -28.29 12.59 13.04
N VAL A 278 -27.02 12.53 12.63
CA VAL A 278 -25.89 12.22 13.51
C VAL A 278 -25.46 13.50 14.23
N GLU A 279 -26.08 13.80 15.38
CA GLU A 279 -25.46 14.67 16.39
C GLU A 279 -24.85 13.84 17.53
N GLU A 280 -23.62 14.22 17.87
CA GLU A 280 -22.78 13.92 19.02
C GLU A 280 -23.23 12.78 19.96
N ILE A 281 -22.47 11.68 19.98
CA ILE A 281 -22.45 10.77 21.14
C ILE A 281 -21.09 10.93 21.83
N ASP A 282 -21.06 11.88 22.75
CA ASP A 282 -20.16 11.90 23.89
C ASP A 282 -20.52 10.75 24.85
N ASN A 283 -19.51 10.25 25.56
CA ASN A 283 -19.62 9.11 26.45
C ASN A 283 -20.42 9.45 27.72
N ALA A 284 -21.46 8.67 28.02
CA ALA A 284 -21.87 8.43 29.40
C ALA A 284 -22.50 7.04 29.55
N VAL A 285 -22.05 6.36 30.61
CA VAL A 285 -22.23 4.95 30.96
C VAL A 285 -23.65 4.67 31.48
N GLY A 286 -24.20 3.49 31.15
CA GLY A 286 -25.47 2.99 31.70
C GLY A 286 -25.80 1.55 31.28
N GLU A 287 -25.01 0.61 31.83
CA GLU A 287 -25.32 -0.78 32.20
C GLU A 287 -25.97 -1.80 31.22
N GLU A 288 -25.19 -2.88 31.02
CA GLU A 288 -25.60 -4.29 30.93
C GLU A 288 -26.44 -4.73 29.72
N THR A 289 -25.73 -4.88 28.59
CA THR A 289 -26.00 -5.98 27.65
C THR A 289 -24.68 -6.64 27.27
N GLU A 290 -24.69 -7.97 27.29
CA GLU A 290 -23.54 -8.87 27.24
C GLU A 290 -22.54 -8.52 26.13
N ALA A 291 -21.28 -8.28 26.54
CA ALA A 291 -20.18 -8.05 25.63
C ALA A 291 -19.91 -9.32 24.80
N GLU A 292 -20.30 -9.33 23.53
CA GLU A 292 -19.64 -10.19 22.54
C GLU A 292 -18.16 -9.78 22.47
N GLU A 293 -17.28 -10.62 23.04
CA GLU A 293 -15.84 -10.44 22.99
C GLU A 293 -15.36 -10.33 21.53
N LYS A 294 -14.99 -9.12 21.10
CA LYS A 294 -14.31 -8.92 19.81
C LYS A 294 -13.11 -9.89 19.73
N PRO A 295 -13.04 -10.79 18.73
CA PRO A 295 -12.01 -11.81 18.70
C PRO A 295 -10.61 -11.17 18.64
N THR A 296 -9.75 -11.56 19.59
CA THR A 296 -8.36 -11.07 19.65
C THR A 296 -7.67 -11.24 18.29
N PRO A 297 -7.10 -10.17 17.69
CA PRO A 297 -6.49 -10.23 16.36
C PRO A 297 -5.41 -11.32 16.24
N LEU A 298 -5.34 -12.00 15.10
CA LEU A 298 -4.40 -13.11 14.88
C LEU A 298 -2.93 -12.70 15.15
N ALA A 299 -2.52 -11.50 14.73
CA ALA A 299 -1.18 -10.99 15.00
C ALA A 299 -0.87 -10.85 16.51
N VAL A 300 -1.89 -10.55 17.34
CA VAL A 300 -1.75 -10.50 18.81
C VAL A 300 -1.63 -11.91 19.36
N ARG A 301 -2.47 -12.85 18.90
CA ARG A 301 -2.38 -14.27 19.28
C ARG A 301 -1.03 -14.87 18.94
N ARG A 302 -0.49 -14.56 17.76
CA ARG A 302 0.85 -14.98 17.31
C ARG A 302 1.96 -14.45 18.22
N ARG A 303 1.95 -13.15 18.54
CA ARG A 303 2.93 -12.58 19.48
C ARG A 303 2.81 -13.22 20.86
N ALA A 304 1.60 -13.46 21.35
CA ALA A 304 1.38 -14.14 22.63
C ALA A 304 1.94 -15.57 22.62
N ALA A 305 1.71 -16.33 21.55
CA ALA A 305 2.26 -17.68 21.38
C ALA A 305 3.79 -17.69 21.36
N ILE A 306 4.41 -16.77 20.60
CA ILE A 306 5.88 -16.61 20.56
C ILE A 306 6.42 -16.27 21.94
N VAL A 307 5.84 -15.29 22.64
CA VAL A 307 6.28 -14.89 23.99
C VAL A 307 6.10 -16.06 24.97
N GLY A 308 5.03 -16.84 24.85
CA GLY A 308 4.80 -18.06 25.62
C GLY A 308 5.90 -19.11 25.40
N ALA A 309 6.24 -19.39 24.14
CA ALA A 309 7.30 -20.33 23.77
C ALA A 309 8.68 -19.88 24.31
N LEU A 310 9.01 -18.59 24.17
CA LEU A 310 10.26 -18.03 24.70
C LEU A 310 10.35 -18.13 26.22
N ARG A 311 9.22 -17.91 26.93
CA ARG A 311 9.14 -18.08 28.40
C ARG A 311 9.32 -19.54 28.81
N ALA A 312 8.66 -20.47 28.11
CA ALA A 312 8.79 -21.90 28.39
C ALA A 312 10.22 -22.40 28.16
N ALA A 313 10.92 -21.86 27.16
CA ALA A 313 12.33 -22.14 26.90
C ALA A 313 13.30 -21.50 27.92
N GLY A 314 12.81 -20.60 28.79
CA GLY A 314 13.64 -19.86 29.75
C GLY A 314 14.63 -18.90 29.08
N ALA A 315 14.29 -18.35 27.90
CA ALA A 315 15.17 -17.46 27.16
C ALA A 315 15.27 -16.08 27.81
N ALA A 316 16.49 -15.58 28.00
CA ALA A 316 16.74 -14.22 28.50
C ALA A 316 17.31 -13.31 27.42
N ARG A 317 18.17 -13.85 26.55
CA ARG A 317 18.80 -13.16 25.42
C ARG A 317 18.14 -13.62 24.12
N VAL A 318 17.39 -12.72 23.48
CA VAL A 318 16.51 -13.05 22.34
C VAL A 318 16.87 -12.26 21.09
N LEU A 319 16.95 -12.95 19.97
CA LEU A 319 17.02 -12.36 18.63
C LEU A 319 15.63 -12.32 18.00
N ASP A 320 15.21 -11.14 17.53
CA ASP A 320 14.04 -10.98 16.64
C ASP A 320 14.57 -10.77 15.21
N LEU A 321 14.64 -11.86 14.45
CA LEU A 321 15.23 -11.91 13.12
C LEU A 321 14.16 -11.60 12.07
N GLY A 322 14.26 -10.45 11.40
CA GLY A 322 13.17 -9.89 10.62
C GLY A 322 12.19 -9.09 11.49
N CYS A 323 12.70 -8.29 12.43
CA CYS A 323 11.89 -7.63 13.46
C CYS A 323 10.88 -6.59 12.91
N GLY A 324 11.02 -6.20 11.64
CA GLY A 324 10.17 -5.23 10.98
C GLY A 324 10.13 -3.92 11.75
N GLN A 325 8.92 -3.49 12.11
CA GLN A 325 8.69 -2.25 12.86
C GLN A 325 8.75 -2.46 14.40
N GLY A 326 9.34 -3.56 14.88
CA GLY A 326 9.61 -3.79 16.31
C GLY A 326 8.38 -4.14 17.16
N GLN A 327 7.33 -4.72 16.58
CA GLN A 327 6.13 -5.14 17.33
C GLN A 327 6.46 -6.19 18.40
N LEU A 328 7.24 -7.22 18.05
CA LEU A 328 7.63 -8.26 19.00
C LEU A 328 8.61 -7.73 20.03
N VAL A 329 9.63 -6.96 19.62
CA VAL A 329 10.54 -6.25 20.54
C VAL A 329 9.78 -5.43 21.59
N GLN A 330 8.72 -4.72 21.18
CA GLN A 330 7.89 -3.93 22.11
C GLN A 330 7.16 -4.81 23.14
N GLU A 331 6.71 -6.00 22.75
CA GLU A 331 6.07 -6.94 23.67
C GLU A 331 7.10 -7.58 24.61
N LEU A 332 8.27 -7.98 24.11
CA LEU A 332 9.34 -8.56 24.92
C LEU A 332 9.85 -7.57 25.98
N LEU A 333 9.95 -6.29 25.65
CA LEU A 333 10.38 -5.24 26.58
C LEU A 333 9.54 -5.16 27.87
N LYS A 334 8.25 -5.53 27.79
CA LYS A 334 7.31 -5.50 28.93
C LYS A 334 7.66 -6.54 30.00
N ASP A 335 8.38 -7.61 29.64
CA ASP A 335 8.76 -8.67 30.56
C ASP A 335 10.25 -8.53 30.93
N ILE A 336 10.53 -8.32 32.21
CA ILE A 336 11.88 -8.09 32.73
C ILE A 336 12.81 -9.31 32.59
N ARG A 337 12.27 -10.50 32.32
CA ARG A 337 13.05 -11.73 32.10
C ARG A 337 13.93 -11.65 30.85
N PHE A 338 13.50 -10.88 29.84
CA PHE A 338 14.29 -10.68 28.63
C PHE A 338 15.34 -9.60 28.87
N THR A 339 16.54 -10.00 29.27
CA THR A 339 17.62 -9.09 29.65
C THR A 339 18.34 -8.47 28.46
N GLU A 340 18.28 -9.10 27.28
CA GLU A 340 18.85 -8.58 26.05
C GLU A 340 17.97 -8.97 24.85
N ILE A 341 17.55 -7.98 24.07
CA ILE A 341 16.67 -8.14 22.90
C ILE A 341 17.34 -7.44 21.72
N VAL A 342 17.67 -8.21 20.68
CA VAL A 342 18.22 -7.65 19.44
C VAL A 342 17.25 -7.84 18.30
N GLY A 343 16.71 -6.73 17.80
CA GLY A 343 15.92 -6.70 16.57
C GLY A 343 16.83 -6.55 15.36
N VAL A 344 16.76 -7.49 14.42
CA VAL A 344 17.53 -7.46 13.17
C VAL A 344 16.58 -7.34 12.00
N ASP A 345 16.84 -6.38 11.10
CA ASP A 345 16.07 -6.26 9.86
C ASP A 345 16.96 -5.77 8.72
N VAL A 346 16.68 -6.21 7.49
CA VAL A 346 17.40 -5.75 6.29
C VAL A 346 17.03 -4.29 5.95
N SER A 347 15.84 -3.86 6.37
CA SER A 347 15.27 -2.56 6.13
C SER A 347 15.64 -1.57 7.25
N VAL A 348 16.62 -0.70 6.97
CA VAL A 348 16.95 0.46 7.81
C VAL A 348 15.72 1.31 8.12
N ARG A 349 14.78 1.38 7.16
CA ARG A 349 13.51 2.08 7.35
C ARG A 349 12.65 1.42 8.43
N ALA A 350 12.53 0.10 8.41
CA ALA A 350 11.75 -0.63 9.40
C ALA A 350 12.36 -0.44 10.80
N LEU A 351 13.69 -0.51 10.90
CA LEU A 351 14.44 -0.21 12.14
C LEU A 351 14.25 1.23 12.62
N THR A 352 14.20 2.20 11.71
CA THR A 352 13.92 3.61 12.08
C THR A 352 12.51 3.77 12.65
N ILE A 353 11.52 3.08 12.07
CA ILE A 353 10.15 3.07 12.58
C ILE A 353 10.09 2.35 13.93
N ALA A 354 10.79 1.23 14.07
CA ALA A 354 10.91 0.49 15.33
C ALA A 354 11.50 1.37 16.43
N ALA A 355 12.62 2.06 16.17
CA ALA A 355 13.25 2.97 17.13
C ALA A 355 12.27 4.06 17.63
N ARG A 356 11.50 4.67 16.72
CA ARG A 356 10.48 5.66 17.05
C ARG A 356 9.31 5.06 17.84
N ARG A 357 8.82 3.89 17.45
CA ARG A 357 7.72 3.18 18.13
C ARG A 357 8.10 2.80 19.56
N LEU A 358 9.32 2.27 19.73
CA LEU A 358 9.89 1.92 21.02
C LEU A 358 10.23 3.16 21.85
N LYS A 359 10.29 4.34 21.23
CA LYS A 359 10.69 5.62 21.85
C LYS A 359 12.09 5.51 22.48
N LEU A 360 13.05 4.91 21.78
CA LEU A 360 14.41 4.68 22.31
C LEU A 360 15.05 5.96 22.89
N ASP A 361 14.86 7.11 22.24
CA ASP A 361 15.40 8.41 22.69
C ASP A 361 14.78 8.93 24.00
N ARG A 362 13.62 8.40 24.40
CA ARG A 362 12.90 8.77 25.63
C ARG A 362 12.82 7.61 26.63
N MET A 363 13.44 6.47 26.31
CA MET A 363 13.41 5.27 27.12
C MET A 363 14.36 5.42 28.29
N GLY A 364 13.94 5.02 29.49
CA GLY A 364 14.81 5.03 30.66
C GLY A 364 16.02 4.13 30.45
N GLU A 365 17.18 4.53 30.98
CA GLU A 365 18.49 3.89 30.74
C GLU A 365 18.47 2.37 30.96
N ARG A 366 17.78 1.90 32.00
CA ARG A 366 17.60 0.46 32.28
C ARG A 366 16.86 -0.30 31.18
N GLN A 367 15.81 0.28 30.58
CA GLN A 367 15.11 -0.36 29.47
C GLN A 367 15.89 -0.21 28.15
N ALA A 368 16.52 0.93 27.92
CA ALA A 368 17.31 1.20 26.72
C ALA A 368 18.49 0.22 26.61
N SER A 369 19.17 -0.08 27.73
CA SER A 369 20.29 -1.04 27.76
C SER A 369 19.91 -2.47 27.37
N ARG A 370 18.62 -2.83 27.42
CA ARG A 370 18.12 -4.18 27.08
C ARG A 370 17.83 -4.34 25.58
N VAL A 371 17.83 -3.27 24.78
CA VAL A 371 17.37 -3.32 23.38
C VAL A 371 18.40 -2.76 22.42
N GLN A 372 18.69 -3.55 21.39
CA GLN A 372 19.49 -3.11 20.24
C GLN A 372 18.73 -3.36 18.95
N LEU A 373 18.79 -2.39 18.04
CA LEU A 373 18.28 -2.53 16.67
C LEU A 373 19.46 -2.51 15.69
N THR A 374 19.58 -3.57 14.89
CA THR A 374 20.73 -3.77 14.01
C THR A 374 20.29 -4.04 12.58
N GLN A 375 20.91 -3.37 11.61
CA GLN A 375 20.72 -3.73 10.21
C GLN A 375 21.47 -5.03 9.89
N GLY A 376 20.77 -6.02 9.34
CA GLY A 376 21.36 -7.29 8.96
C GLY A 376 20.50 -8.04 7.94
N SER A 377 21.09 -9.02 7.25
CA SER A 377 20.37 -9.88 6.32
C SER A 377 20.57 -11.33 6.73
N LEU A 378 19.48 -12.08 6.75
CA LEU A 378 19.47 -13.50 7.13
C LEU A 378 20.04 -14.42 6.05
N ALA A 379 20.43 -13.88 4.89
CA ALA A 379 21.12 -14.62 3.84
C ALA A 379 22.64 -14.70 4.06
N TYR A 380 23.18 -14.06 5.11
CA TYR A 380 24.60 -14.05 5.44
C TYR A 380 24.84 -14.39 6.90
N THR A 381 25.99 -14.97 7.19
CA THR A 381 26.39 -15.25 8.58
C THR A 381 26.85 -13.95 9.26
N ASP A 382 26.44 -13.78 10.52
CA ASP A 382 26.86 -12.67 11.36
C ASP A 382 27.30 -13.20 12.73
N LYS A 383 28.59 -13.03 13.04
CA LYS A 383 29.18 -13.52 14.30
C LYS A 383 28.55 -12.86 15.53
N ARG A 384 27.96 -11.67 15.39
CA ARG A 384 27.29 -10.95 16.48
C ARG A 384 26.02 -11.66 16.95
N LEU A 385 25.45 -12.55 16.14
CA LEU A 385 24.21 -13.28 16.46
C LEU A 385 24.47 -14.60 17.22
N LYS A 386 25.72 -14.90 17.60
CA LYS A 386 26.06 -16.10 18.37
C LYS A 386 25.81 -15.92 19.86
N GLY A 387 25.49 -17.03 20.54
CA GLY A 387 25.39 -17.09 22.00
C GLY A 387 24.09 -16.52 22.59
N TYR A 388 23.07 -16.32 21.76
CA TYR A 388 21.72 -15.98 22.22
C TYR A 388 20.95 -17.24 22.61
N ASP A 389 20.06 -17.12 23.60
CA ASP A 389 19.25 -18.24 24.08
C ASP A 389 18.21 -18.64 23.04
N ALA A 390 17.59 -17.64 22.40
CA ALA A 390 16.56 -17.89 21.41
C ALA A 390 16.65 -16.94 20.21
N ALA A 391 16.17 -17.41 19.06
CA ALA A 391 15.87 -16.59 17.90
C ALA A 391 14.42 -16.77 17.45
N VAL A 392 13.81 -15.70 16.95
CA VAL A 392 12.46 -15.71 16.40
C VAL A 392 12.49 -15.29 14.95
N LEU A 393 11.83 -16.06 14.09
CA LEU A 393 11.54 -15.78 12.69
C LEU A 393 10.01 -15.70 12.55
N SER A 394 9.42 -14.55 12.87
CA SER A 394 7.96 -14.39 12.83
C SER A 394 7.50 -13.80 11.51
N GLU A 395 6.95 -14.65 10.64
CA GLU A 395 6.50 -14.27 9.29
C GLU A 395 7.64 -13.68 8.46
N VAL A 396 8.66 -14.49 8.24
CA VAL A 396 9.91 -14.08 7.59
C VAL A 396 10.26 -14.99 6.41
N ILE A 397 10.09 -16.30 6.59
CA ILE A 397 10.54 -17.30 5.62
C ILE A 397 9.75 -17.18 4.32
N GLU A 398 8.46 -16.86 4.39
CA GLU A 398 7.55 -16.67 3.26
C GLU A 398 7.89 -15.45 2.40
N HIS A 399 8.65 -14.49 2.93
CA HIS A 399 9.11 -13.32 2.19
C HIS A 399 10.45 -13.56 1.47
N LEU A 400 11.07 -14.73 1.65
CA LEU A 400 12.31 -15.10 0.97
C LEU A 400 12.04 -15.84 -0.33
N ASP A 401 12.89 -15.61 -1.31
CA ASP A 401 12.91 -16.46 -2.49
C ASP A 401 13.38 -17.87 -2.07
N LEU A 402 12.68 -18.93 -2.48
CA LEU A 402 13.00 -20.32 -2.11
C LEU A 402 14.50 -20.69 -2.29
N PRO A 403 15.22 -20.25 -3.35
CA PRO A 403 16.65 -20.51 -3.49
C PRO A 403 17.54 -19.92 -2.39
N ARG A 404 17.05 -18.94 -1.61
CA ARG A 404 17.77 -18.30 -0.50
C ARG A 404 17.49 -18.95 0.85
N LEU A 405 16.47 -19.79 0.94
CA LEU A 405 16.08 -20.45 2.18
C LEU A 405 17.22 -21.31 2.76
N PRO A 406 18.01 -22.09 1.98
CA PRO A 406 19.16 -22.82 2.54
C PRO A 406 20.23 -21.91 3.17
N ALA A 407 20.40 -20.68 2.67
CA ALA A 407 21.31 -19.72 3.25
C ALA A 407 20.81 -19.21 4.61
N LEU A 408 19.50 -18.97 4.75
CA LEU A 408 18.88 -18.65 6.04
C LEU A 408 19.01 -19.83 7.02
N GLU A 409 18.75 -21.04 6.57
CA GLU A 409 18.87 -22.25 7.40
C GLU A 409 20.28 -22.35 7.99
N TYR A 410 21.30 -22.22 7.15
CA TYR A 410 22.68 -22.23 7.60
C TYR A 410 23.03 -21.05 8.51
N ALA A 411 22.59 -19.83 8.18
CA ALA A 411 22.90 -18.64 8.96
C ALA A 411 22.29 -18.70 10.37
N VAL A 412 21.06 -19.16 10.50
CA VAL A 412 20.31 -19.21 11.77
C VAL A 412 20.62 -20.48 12.55
N PHE A 413 20.39 -21.66 11.96
CA PHE A 413 20.48 -22.94 12.67
C PHE A 413 21.91 -23.49 12.71
N GLY A 414 22.72 -23.22 11.67
CA GLY A 414 24.10 -23.67 11.61
C GLY A 414 25.09 -22.74 12.31
N HIS A 415 25.03 -21.44 12.00
CA HIS A 415 26.03 -20.46 12.43
C HIS A 415 25.66 -19.73 13.71
N ALA A 416 24.50 -19.06 13.77
CA ALA A 416 24.05 -18.36 14.98
C ALA A 416 23.75 -19.38 16.10
N ARG A 417 23.11 -20.49 15.73
CA ARG A 417 22.87 -21.70 16.52
C ARG A 417 22.37 -21.39 17.95
N PRO A 418 21.26 -20.64 18.11
CA PRO A 418 20.67 -20.41 19.43
C PRO A 418 20.11 -21.72 20.00
N ARG A 419 19.92 -21.80 21.33
CA ARG A 419 19.36 -23.00 21.97
C ARG A 419 17.94 -23.29 21.51
N THR A 420 17.17 -22.23 21.24
CA THR A 420 15.78 -22.32 20.77
C THR A 420 15.57 -21.46 19.53
N VAL A 421 14.82 -21.94 18.54
CA VAL A 421 14.35 -21.12 17.41
C VAL A 421 12.83 -21.24 17.30
N VAL A 422 12.12 -20.11 17.25
CA VAL A 422 10.68 -20.06 16.99
C VAL A 422 10.46 -19.57 15.57
N VAL A 423 9.81 -20.37 14.74
CA VAL A 423 9.47 -19.99 13.36
C VAL A 423 7.95 -19.94 13.23
N THR A 424 7.41 -18.85 12.70
CA THR A 424 5.99 -18.77 12.33
C THR A 424 5.83 -18.45 10.85
N THR A 425 4.83 -19.07 10.21
CA THR A 425 4.46 -18.82 8.82
C THR A 425 2.94 -18.97 8.64
N PRO A 426 2.33 -18.31 7.65
CA PRO A 426 0.96 -18.57 7.24
C PRO A 426 0.72 -20.03 6.85
N ASN A 427 -0.53 -20.48 6.99
CA ASN A 427 -1.01 -21.77 6.50
C ASN A 427 -1.89 -21.59 5.24
N VAL A 428 -1.40 -21.94 4.06
CA VAL A 428 -2.17 -21.77 2.82
C VAL A 428 -3.50 -22.53 2.83
N GLU A 429 -3.59 -23.66 3.56
CA GLU A 429 -4.81 -24.48 3.64
C GLU A 429 -5.97 -23.70 4.28
N TYR A 430 -5.67 -22.82 5.24
CA TYR A 430 -6.70 -22.00 5.90
C TYR A 430 -7.25 -20.90 5.00
N ASN A 431 -6.66 -20.66 3.82
CA ASN A 431 -7.06 -19.53 2.97
C ASN A 431 -8.53 -19.62 2.56
N VAL A 432 -9.08 -20.83 2.45
CA VAL A 432 -10.49 -21.09 2.13
C VAL A 432 -11.46 -20.65 3.23
N ARG A 433 -11.00 -20.47 4.47
CA ARG A 433 -11.81 -20.00 5.61
C ARG A 433 -11.87 -18.48 5.71
N TRP A 434 -11.06 -17.78 4.92
CA TRP A 434 -11.21 -16.35 4.75
C TRP A 434 -12.29 -16.10 3.68
N GLU A 435 -13.43 -15.55 4.08
CA GLU A 435 -14.57 -15.22 3.19
C GLU A 435 -14.19 -14.30 2.01
N THR A 436 -12.98 -13.73 2.00
CA THR A 436 -12.48 -12.76 1.02
C THR A 436 -11.31 -13.27 0.16
N LEU A 437 -10.97 -14.57 0.21
CA LEU A 437 -9.89 -15.17 -0.59
C LEU A 437 -10.44 -16.27 -1.52
N PRO A 438 -10.33 -16.14 -2.85
CA PRO A 438 -10.53 -17.26 -3.76
C PRO A 438 -9.50 -18.36 -3.44
N ALA A 439 -9.96 -19.61 -3.32
CA ALA A 439 -9.11 -20.75 -3.04
C ALA A 439 -7.84 -20.77 -3.94
N GLY A 440 -6.66 -20.93 -3.33
CA GLY A 440 -5.38 -21.05 -4.05
C GLY A 440 -4.54 -19.77 -4.19
N HIS A 441 -4.94 -18.63 -3.61
CA HIS A 441 -4.13 -17.41 -3.58
C HIS A 441 -3.46 -17.17 -2.23
N VAL A 442 -2.24 -16.63 -2.28
CA VAL A 442 -1.44 -16.17 -1.14
C VAL A 442 -2.17 -15.05 -0.40
N ARG A 443 -2.18 -15.08 0.94
CA ARG A 443 -2.83 -14.12 1.84
C ARG A 443 -2.28 -12.70 1.72
N HIS A 444 -1.00 -12.53 1.41
CA HIS A 444 -0.36 -11.23 1.21
C HIS A 444 0.48 -11.21 -0.07
N GLY A 445 0.31 -10.17 -0.89
CA GLY A 445 0.98 -10.05 -2.21
C GLY A 445 2.50 -9.86 -2.17
N ASP A 446 3.10 -9.83 -0.99
CA ASP A 446 4.53 -9.80 -0.74
C ASP A 446 5.11 -11.14 -0.26
N HIS A 447 4.31 -12.19 -0.11
CA HIS A 447 4.87 -13.54 0.06
C HIS A 447 5.34 -14.09 -1.28
N ARG A 448 6.48 -14.78 -1.25
CA ARG A 448 7.03 -15.55 -2.37
C ARG A 448 6.41 -16.94 -2.46
N PHE A 449 5.95 -17.47 -1.33
CA PHE A 449 5.25 -18.75 -1.22
C PHE A 449 4.40 -18.76 0.05
N GLU A 450 3.42 -19.66 0.13
CA GLU A 450 2.78 -20.06 1.39
C GLU A 450 2.72 -21.58 1.43
N TRP A 451 3.17 -22.16 2.53
CA TRP A 451 3.19 -23.60 2.69
C TRP A 451 1.92 -24.13 3.33
N THR A 452 1.55 -25.33 2.91
CA THR A 452 0.65 -26.23 3.66
C THR A 452 1.31 -26.68 4.96
N ARG A 453 0.52 -27.30 5.85
CA ARG A 453 1.02 -27.96 7.06
C ARG A 453 2.00 -29.07 6.75
N ALA A 454 1.76 -29.82 5.67
CA ALA A 454 2.66 -30.89 5.25
C ALA A 454 4.02 -30.34 4.81
N GLU A 455 4.04 -29.33 3.96
CA GLU A 455 5.27 -28.70 3.46
C GLU A 455 6.08 -28.04 4.58
N PHE A 456 5.41 -27.28 5.47
CA PHE A 456 6.08 -26.64 6.60
C PHE A 456 6.66 -27.66 7.59
N ARG A 457 5.93 -28.73 7.88
CA ARG A 457 6.41 -29.81 8.76
C ARG A 457 7.60 -30.56 8.15
N ALA A 458 7.54 -30.88 6.86
CA ALA A 458 8.64 -31.52 6.15
C ALA A 458 9.90 -30.64 6.18
N TRP A 459 9.79 -29.37 5.76
CA TRP A 459 10.89 -28.42 5.81
C TRP A 459 11.50 -28.28 7.21
N ALA A 460 10.65 -28.09 8.22
CA ALA A 460 11.11 -27.92 9.60
C ALA A 460 11.81 -29.17 10.14
N THR A 461 11.32 -30.36 9.78
CA THR A 461 11.95 -31.63 10.18
C THR A 461 13.33 -31.79 9.52
N ASP A 462 13.43 -31.52 8.22
CA ASP A 462 14.69 -31.59 7.47
C ASP A 462 15.73 -30.59 7.99
N VAL A 463 15.31 -29.38 8.36
CA VAL A 463 16.19 -28.37 8.98
C VAL A 463 16.65 -28.85 10.36
N ALA A 464 15.73 -29.38 11.16
CA ALA A 464 16.03 -29.85 12.50
C ALA A 464 17.05 -31.00 12.46
N GLU A 465 16.86 -31.97 11.56
CA GLU A 465 17.79 -33.08 11.35
C GLU A 465 19.18 -32.62 10.89
N ARG A 466 19.25 -31.75 9.88
CA ARG A 466 20.52 -31.26 9.33
C ARG A 466 21.34 -30.45 10.33
N HIS A 467 20.68 -29.76 11.26
CA HIS A 467 21.34 -28.83 12.18
C HIS A 467 21.35 -29.29 13.65
N GLY A 468 20.84 -30.49 13.94
CA GLY A 468 20.89 -31.07 15.29
C GLY A 468 19.88 -30.46 16.28
N TYR A 469 18.69 -30.13 15.80
CA TYR A 469 17.56 -29.69 16.61
C TYR A 469 16.49 -30.78 16.67
N ASP A 470 15.69 -30.76 17.72
CA ASP A 470 14.35 -31.34 17.76
C ASP A 470 13.34 -30.25 17.41
N VAL A 471 12.19 -30.64 16.84
CA VAL A 471 11.15 -29.69 16.43
C VAL A 471 9.78 -30.12 16.92
N GLU A 472 9.06 -29.18 17.54
CA GLU A 472 7.68 -29.32 17.97
C GLU A 472 6.79 -28.33 17.21
N PHE A 473 5.53 -28.71 16.95
CA PHE A 473 4.60 -27.87 16.21
C PHE A 473 3.42 -27.46 17.09
N ALA A 474 3.04 -26.19 17.04
CA ALA A 474 1.90 -25.66 17.79
C ALA A 474 0.98 -24.84 16.89
N PRO A 475 -0.34 -24.87 17.14
CA PRO A 475 -1.28 -24.03 16.42
C PRO A 475 -1.26 -22.59 16.92
N VAL A 476 -1.49 -21.63 16.01
CA VAL A 476 -1.67 -20.21 16.35
C VAL A 476 -2.95 -19.70 15.70
N GLY A 477 -3.94 -19.39 16.53
CA GLY A 477 -5.29 -19.00 16.11
C GLY A 477 -6.31 -20.12 16.29
N PRO A 478 -7.56 -19.95 15.80
CA PRO A 478 -8.56 -21.02 15.80
C PRO A 478 -8.04 -22.22 15.01
N ASP A 479 -8.02 -23.40 15.63
CA ASP A 479 -7.59 -24.64 14.98
C ASP A 479 -8.81 -25.27 14.29
N ASP A 480 -8.88 -25.10 12.97
CA ASP A 480 -9.97 -25.65 12.16
C ASP A 480 -9.74 -27.16 11.94
N PRO A 481 -10.75 -28.01 12.14
CA PRO A 481 -10.59 -29.46 12.02
C PRO A 481 -10.17 -29.92 10.61
N GLU A 482 -10.53 -29.18 9.56
CA GLU A 482 -10.23 -29.56 8.18
C GLU A 482 -8.90 -28.93 7.73
N VAL A 483 -8.74 -27.63 7.95
CA VAL A 483 -7.63 -26.86 7.36
C VAL A 483 -6.56 -26.42 8.37
N GLY A 484 -6.73 -26.73 9.65
CA GLY A 484 -5.79 -26.43 10.73
C GLY A 484 -5.82 -24.96 11.18
N PRO A 485 -4.75 -24.46 11.81
CA PRO A 485 -4.70 -23.08 12.29
C PRO A 485 -4.34 -22.11 11.17
N PRO A 486 -4.72 -20.82 11.26
CA PRO A 486 -4.31 -19.82 10.28
C PRO A 486 -2.79 -19.58 10.31
N THR A 487 -2.13 -19.61 11.47
CA THR A 487 -0.67 -19.51 11.54
C THR A 487 -0.09 -20.81 12.07
N GLN A 488 1.00 -21.24 11.44
CA GLN A 488 1.78 -22.39 11.83
C GLN A 488 2.97 -21.93 12.68
N LEU A 489 3.28 -22.66 13.75
CA LEU A 489 4.45 -22.42 14.58
C LEU A 489 5.28 -23.70 14.70
N ALA A 490 6.58 -23.58 14.46
CA ALA A 490 7.58 -24.60 14.76
C ALA A 490 8.55 -24.09 15.83
N LEU A 491 8.71 -24.87 16.88
CA LEU A 491 9.63 -24.63 17.99
C LEU A 491 10.79 -25.61 17.87
N PHE A 492 11.96 -25.10 17.54
CA PHE A 492 13.19 -25.88 17.47
C PHE A 492 13.95 -25.77 18.77
N THR A 493 14.43 -26.89 19.31
CA THR A 493 15.30 -26.93 20.49
C THR A 493 16.54 -27.74 20.16
N ILE A 494 17.73 -27.23 20.49
CA ILE A 494 18.97 -27.96 20.22
C ILE A 494 18.92 -29.33 20.91
N ARG A 495 19.26 -30.40 20.20
CA ARG A 495 19.36 -31.72 20.83
C ARG A 495 20.44 -31.65 21.89
N ALA A 496 20.12 -32.09 23.10
CA ALA A 496 21.17 -32.34 24.08
C ALA A 496 22.14 -33.35 23.47
N GLU A 497 23.42 -32.98 23.37
CA GLU A 497 24.46 -33.97 23.11
C GLU A 497 24.36 -34.97 24.26
N LYS A 498 23.91 -36.19 23.96
CA LYS A 498 24.24 -37.31 24.85
C LYS A 498 25.75 -37.33 24.87
N GLU A 499 26.36 -36.90 25.98
CA GLU A 499 27.75 -37.17 26.25
C GLU A 499 27.96 -38.65 25.95
N ALA A 500 28.65 -38.93 24.85
CA ALA A 500 29.23 -40.23 24.61
C ALA A 500 30.32 -40.36 25.66
N LYS A 501 29.91 -40.78 26.86
CA LYS A 501 30.80 -41.28 27.91
C LYS A 501 31.34 -42.61 27.40
N ALA A 502 32.28 -42.52 26.47
CA ALA A 502 33.03 -43.64 25.95
C ALA A 502 34.22 -43.89 26.88
N ALA A 503 34.12 -45.01 27.60
CA ALA A 503 35.15 -45.87 28.20
C ALA A 503 36.27 -45.21 29.02
#